data_AF-A0A523XUP5-F1
#
_entry.id   AF-A0A523XUP5-F1
#
_cell.length_a   1.000
_cell.length_b   1.000
_cell.length_c   1.000
_cell.angle_alpha   90.00
_cell.angle_beta   90.00
_cell.angle_gamma   90.00
#
_symmetry.space_group_name_H-M   'P 1'
#
loop_
_entity.id
_entity.type
_entity.pdbx_description
1 polymer ?
#
loop_
_entity_poly.entity_id
_entity_poly.type
_entity_poly.pdbx_seq_one_letter_code
_entity_poly.pdbx_strand_id
1 'polypeptide(L)' 'MENMREKMQIIFQDPYASLSPRMAIGKAIGHPLSIHNSYPKDEKRRIILEIMEKVGLSPAEFLYKKYPHQLSGGQ' A
#
# COMPACT_ATOMS: atom_id res chain seq x y z
N MET A 1 27.29 1.08 7.27
CA MET A 1 26.36 2.04 6.62
C MET A 1 25.41 1.39 5.62
N GLU A 2 25.72 0.23 5.03
CA GLU A 2 24.90 -0.45 4.02
C GLU A 2 23.48 -0.84 4.49
N ASN A 3 23.30 -1.10 5.79
CA ASN A 3 22.09 -1.74 6.33
C ASN A 3 20.98 -0.77 6.81
N MET A 4 21.16 0.55 6.62
CA MET A 4 20.22 1.57 7.12
C MET A 4 19.14 1.93 6.10
N ARG A 5 19.46 1.83 4.80
CA ARG A 5 18.52 2.17 3.71
C ARG A 5 17.31 1.25 3.70
N GLU A 6 17.48 -0.03 3.99
CA GLU A 6 16.40 -1.03 4.05
C GLU A 6 15.42 -0.80 5.22
N LYS A 7 15.80 0.02 6.20
CA LYS A 7 15.00 0.32 7.40
C LYS A 7 14.35 1.71 7.35
N MET A 8 14.54 2.47 6.28
CA MET A 8 14.03 3.83 6.15
C MET A 8 12.94 3.89 5.07
N GLN A 9 11.76 4.39 5.42
CA GLN A 9 10.69 4.69 4.48
C GLN A 9 10.50 6.21 4.37
N ILE A 10 10.42 6.71 3.14
CA ILE A 10 10.15 8.13 2.88
C ILE A 10 8.64 8.34 2.93
N ILE A 11 8.21 9.40 3.65
CA ILE A 11 6.85 9.91 3.65
C ILE A 11 6.88 11.30 3.01
N PHE A 12 6.11 11.49 1.95
CA PHE A 12 6.02 12.77 1.25
C PHE A 12 5.09 13.73 1.99
N GLN A 13 5.40 15.03 1.96
CA GLN A 13 4.55 16.06 2.57
C GLN A 13 3.24 16.30 1.80
N ASP A 14 3.26 16.12 0.48
CA ASP A 14 2.06 16.10 -0.36
C ASP A 14 1.64 14.64 -0.62
N PRO A 15 0.62 14.13 0.10
CA PRO A 15 0.17 12.75 -0.07
C PRO A 15 -0.46 12.51 -1.44
N TYR A 16 -1.08 13.52 -2.05
CA TYR A 16 -1.73 13.39 -3.35
C TYR A 16 -0.71 13.26 -4.48
N ALA A 17 0.37 14.02 -4.43
CA ALA A 17 1.48 13.89 -5.38
C ALA A 17 2.21 12.54 -5.27
N SER A 18 2.16 11.89 -4.11
CA SER A 18 2.83 10.61 -3.86
C SER A 18 2.09 9.39 -4.41
N LEU A 19 0.78 9.50 -4.65
CA LEU A 19 -0.05 8.40 -5.13
C LEU A 19 -0.10 8.38 -6.66
N SER A 20 0.17 7.21 -7.26
CA SER A 20 -0.05 7.03 -8.70
C SER A 20 -1.55 6.94 -8.99
N PRO A 21 -2.13 7.87 -9.77
CA PRO A 21 -3.57 7.87 -10.04
C PRO A 21 -4.02 6.66 -10.89
N ARG A 22 -3.06 5.98 -11.54
CA ARG A 22 -3.28 4.79 -12.39
C ARG A 22 -3.00 3.47 -11.67
N MET A 23 -2.73 3.49 -10.37
CA MET A 23 -2.42 2.30 -9.58
C MET A 23 -3.53 2.04 -8.57
N ALA A 24 -4.00 0.79 -8.49
CA ALA A 24 -4.95 0.39 -7.45
C ALA A 24 -4.29 0.44 -6.06
N ILE A 25 -5.07 0.77 -5.03
CA ILE A 25 -4.62 0.92 -3.64
C ILE A 25 -3.89 -0.33 -3.14
N GLY A 26 -4.47 -1.52 -3.34
CA GLY A 26 -3.84 -2.78 -2.94
C GLY A 26 -2.49 -3.02 -3.64
N LYS A 27 -2.34 -2.58 -4.89
CA LYS A 27 -1.09 -2.67 -5.64
C LYS A 27 -0.03 -1.68 -5.12
N ALA A 28 -0.45 -0.47 -4.75
CA ALA A 28 0.43 0.54 -4.17
C ALA A 28 0.97 0.08 -2.80
N ILE A 29 0.09 -0.36 -1.90
CA ILE A 29 0.45 -0.90 -0.57
C ILE A 29 1.31 -2.16 -0.70
N GLY A 30 1.00 -3.01 -1.70
CA GLY A 30 1.78 -4.21 -1.97
C GLY A 30 3.13 -3.99 -2.65
N HIS A 31 3.46 -2.76 -3.08
CA HIS A 31 4.70 -2.51 -3.84
C HIS A 31 5.97 -2.80 -3.02
N PRO A 32 6.12 -2.31 -1.77
CA PRO A 32 7.29 -2.61 -0.95
C PRO A 32 7.45 -4.10 -0.65
N LEU A 33 6.32 -4.82 -0.49
CA LEU A 33 6.32 -6.26 -0.28
C LEU A 33 6.87 -7.06 -1.47
N SER A 34 6.86 -6.52 -2.70
CA SER A 34 7.55 -7.14 -3.85
C SER A 34 9.06 -6.93 -3.85
N ILE A 35 9.54 -5.85 -3.23
CA ILE A 35 10.94 -5.42 -3.33
C ILE A 35 11.78 -6.18 -2.30
N HIS A 36 11.28 -6.29 -1.07
CA HIS A 36 12.06 -6.84 0.05
C HIS A 36 11.88 -8.35 0.24
N ASN A 37 10.84 -8.97 -0.30
CA ASN A 37 10.55 -10.39 -0.08
C ASN A 37 9.80 -11.02 -1.27
N SER A 38 10.04 -12.30 -1.53
CA SER A 38 9.28 -13.09 -2.50
C SER A 38 8.17 -13.87 -1.80
N TYR A 39 7.07 -13.19 -1.42
CA TYR A 39 5.89 -13.87 -0.90
C TYR A 39 5.08 -14.52 -2.04
N PRO A 40 4.49 -15.71 -1.83
CA PRO A 40 3.45 -16.24 -2.69
C PRO A 40 2.31 -15.23 -2.88
N LYS A 41 1.71 -15.21 -4.07
CA LYS A 41 0.70 -14.22 -4.47
C LYS A 41 -0.47 -14.12 -3.48
N ASP A 42 -0.94 -15.26 -2.99
CA ASP A 42 -2.09 -15.33 -2.09
C ASP A 42 -1.75 -14.84 -0.68
N GLU A 43 -0.55 -15.18 -0.19
CA GLU A 43 -0.05 -14.70 1.10
C GLU A 43 0.15 -13.18 1.07
N LYS A 44 0.71 -12.66 -0.03
CA LYS A 44 0.89 -11.23 -0.23
C LYS A 44 -0.43 -10.48 -0.18
N ARG A 45 -1.46 -11.01 -0.85
CA ARG A 45 -2.79 -10.42 -0.85
C ARG A 45 -3.39 -10.39 0.55
N ARG A 46 -3.27 -11.49 1.30
CA ARG A 46 -3.74 -11.57 2.70
C ARG A 46 -3.08 -10.51 3.57
N ILE A 47 -1.75 -10.39 3.52
CA ILE A 47 -1.00 -9.39 4.30
C ILE A 47 -1.46 -7.97 3.97
N ILE A 48 -1.66 -7.64 2.69
CA ILE A 48 -2.12 -6.32 2.27
C ILE A 48 -3.50 -6.01 2.86
N LEU A 49 -4.44 -6.95 2.80
CA LEU A 49 -5.78 -6.76 3.35
C LEU A 49 -5.75 -6.56 4.87
N GLU A 50 -4.93 -7.34 5.58
CA GLU A 50 -4.76 -7.17 7.03
C GLU A 50 -4.19 -5.80 7.40
N ILE A 51 -3.24 -5.28 6.61
CA ILE A 51 -2.69 -3.93 6.82
C ILE A 51 -3.77 -2.87 6.54
N MET A 52 -4.51 -3.00 5.45
CA MET A 52 -5.59 -2.07 5.10
C MET A 52 -6.64 -1.98 6.21
N GLU A 53 -7.11 -3.12 6.74
CA GLU A 53 -8.04 -3.11 7.88
C GLU A 53 -7.43 -2.46 9.13
N LYS A 54 -6.16 -2.76 9.45
CA LYS A 54 -5.47 -2.19 10.61
C LYS A 54 -5.34 -0.67 10.59
N VAL A 55 -5.28 -0.06 9.40
CA VAL A 55 -5.15 1.40 9.25
C VAL A 55 -6.49 2.10 8.96
N GLY A 56 -7.61 1.37 9.03
CA GLY A 56 -8.95 1.93 8.82
C GLY A 56 -9.39 2.03 7.36
N LEU A 57 -8.63 1.44 6.42
CA LEU A 57 -9.04 1.26 5.02
C LEU A 57 -10.01 0.08 4.91
N SER A 58 -11.21 0.27 5.45
CA SER A 58 -12.28 -0.73 5.51
C SER A 58 -13.49 -0.34 4.65
N PRO A 59 -14.18 -1.31 4.00
CA PRO A 59 -13.82 -2.73 3.91
C PRO A 59 -12.65 -2.95 2.94
N ALA A 60 -11.57 -3.57 3.40
CA ALA A 60 -10.32 -3.69 2.66
C ALA A 60 -10.50 -4.44 1.33
N GLU A 61 -11.33 -5.48 1.33
CA GLU A 61 -11.63 -6.25 0.12
C GLU A 61 -12.25 -5.41 -1.00
N PHE A 62 -13.09 -4.45 -0.63
CA PHE A 62 -13.70 -3.52 -1.57
C PHE A 62 -12.68 -2.47 -2.03
N LEU A 63 -11.92 -1.90 -1.10
CA LEU A 63 -10.93 -0.85 -1.38
C LEU A 63 -9.69 -1.34 -2.12
N TYR A 64 -9.36 -2.64 -2.02
CA TYR A 64 -8.13 -3.22 -2.59
C TYR A 64 -8.01 -2.95 -4.10
N LYS A 65 -9.14 -2.99 -4.82
CA LYS A 65 -9.22 -2.77 -6.27
C LYS A 65 -9.52 -1.33 -6.66
N LYS A 66 -9.74 -0.43 -5.70
CA LYS A 66 -10.02 0.99 -5.95
C LYS A 66 -8.76 1.75 -6.30
N TYR A 67 -8.94 2.89 -6.95
CA TYR A 67 -7.89 3.86 -7.26
C TYR A 67 -7.95 5.06 -6.30
N PRO A 68 -6.86 5.84 -6.15
CA PRO A 68 -6.80 6.98 -5.23
C PRO A 68 -7.97 7.96 -5.35
N HIS A 69 -8.39 8.29 -6.57
CA HIS A 69 -9.52 9.21 -6.82
C HIS A 69 -10.90 8.63 -6.44
N GLN A 70 -10.97 7.35 -6.07
CA GLN A 70 -12.19 6.68 -5.65
C GLN A 70 -12.27 6.51 -4.13
N LEU A 71 -11.22 6.88 -3.40
CA LEU A 71 -11.28 7.07 -1.96
C LEU A 71 -11.83 8.47 -1.70
N SER A 72 -12.75 8.60 -0.75
CA SER A 72 -13.08 9.93 -0.23
C SER A 72 -11.83 10.47 0.48
N GLY A 73 -11.62 11.78 0.48
CA GLY A 73 -10.39 12.41 1.01
C GLY A 73 -10.11 12.19 2.51
N GLY A 74 -10.85 11.32 3.19
CA GLY A 74 -10.67 10.94 4.60
C GLY A 74 -10.50 9.43 4.85
N GLN A 75 -10.19 8.63 3.81
CA GLN A 75 -9.84 7.21 3.92
C GLN A 75 -8.37 6.97 3.59
#